data_AF-A0A968IPI7-F1
#
_entry.id   AF-A0A968IPI7-F1
#
_cell.length_a   1.000
_cell.length_b   1.000
_cell.length_c   1.000
_cell.angle_alpha   90.00
_cell.angle_beta   90.00
_cell.angle_gamma   90.00
#
_symmetry.space_group_name_H-M   'P 1'
#
loop_
_entity.id
_entity.type
_entity.pdbx_description
1 polymer ?
#
loop_
_entity_poly.entity_id
_entity_poly.type
_entity_poly.pdbx_seq_one_letter_code
_entity_poly.pdbx_strand_id
1 'polypeptide(L)'
;MSFKPLWGIVLWGIVLWAIAPPTQAQSSLDRQAKEVAARLIGVMDTSAQAAANPDRFDVRMTTCAINIEGRSSPDAIYLYQEQALSSELAKPYRQRFLQISPSVYSQTVLSLSFRPARPEKIHWAV
;
A
#
# COMPACT_ATOMS: atom_id res chain seq x y z
N MET A 1 -28.41 41.08 63.04
CA MET A 1 -27.47 40.83 61.92
C MET A 1 -27.19 39.32 61.93
N SER A 2 -27.80 38.51 61.06
CA SER A 2 -27.40 38.24 59.66
C SER A 2 -25.99 37.59 59.66
N PHE A 3 -25.68 36.37 59.20
CA PHE A 3 -26.21 35.51 58.11
C PHE A 3 -25.73 34.04 58.35
N LYS A 4 -26.36 33.04 57.71
CA LYS A 4 -26.02 31.59 57.81
C LYS A 4 -24.92 31.13 56.79
N PRO A 5 -24.65 29.81 56.60
CA PRO A 5 -23.31 29.21 56.49
C PRO A 5 -22.86 28.96 55.03
N LEU A 6 -21.60 28.59 54.78
CA LEU A 6 -21.22 27.98 53.50
C LEU A 6 -20.20 26.85 53.67
N TRP A 7 -20.62 25.68 53.19
CA TRP A 7 -19.80 24.55 52.82
C TRP A 7 -18.82 24.92 51.71
N GLY A 8 -17.62 24.33 51.72
CA GLY A 8 -16.66 24.44 50.63
C GLY A 8 -15.91 23.13 50.46
N ILE A 9 -16.52 22.19 49.73
CA ILE A 9 -15.88 20.97 49.23
C ILE A 9 -14.82 21.38 48.20
N VAL A 10 -13.55 21.12 48.51
CA VAL A 10 -12.44 21.31 47.56
C VAL A 10 -12.45 20.14 46.59
N LEU A 11 -13.02 20.36 45.41
CA LEU A 11 -13.00 19.43 44.28
C LEU A 11 -11.57 19.26 43.76
N TRP A 12 -11.06 18.04 43.90
CA TRP A 12 -9.86 17.56 43.22
C TRP A 12 -10.10 17.61 41.70
N GLY A 13 -9.39 18.48 41.00
CA GLY A 13 -9.41 18.56 39.55
C GLY A 13 -8.77 17.33 38.93
N ILE A 14 -9.59 16.38 38.46
CA ILE A 14 -9.15 15.33 37.54
C ILE A 14 -9.01 15.99 36.16
N VAL A 15 -7.77 16.19 35.71
CA VAL A 15 -7.49 16.54 34.32
C VAL A 15 -7.73 15.29 33.48
N LEU A 16 -8.94 15.16 32.90
CA LEU A 16 -9.19 14.20 31.83
C LEU A 16 -8.40 14.65 30.60
N TRP A 17 -7.24 14.02 30.35
CA TRP A 17 -6.62 14.05 29.03
C TRP A 17 -7.55 13.28 28.08
N ALA A 18 -8.25 14.01 27.21
CA ALA A 18 -8.96 13.41 26.09
C ALA A 18 -7.93 12.82 25.12
N ILE A 19 -7.72 11.50 25.18
CA ILE A 19 -6.99 10.76 24.17
C ILE A 19 -7.86 10.79 22.91
N ALA A 20 -7.57 11.68 21.96
CA ALA A 20 -8.23 11.67 20.68
C ALA A 20 -7.95 10.32 19.98
N PRO A 21 -8.97 9.66 19.40
CA PRO A 21 -8.76 8.40 18.71
C PRO A 21 -7.85 8.59 17.48
N PRO A 22 -7.05 7.57 17.09
CA PRO A 22 -6.04 7.65 16.02
C PRO A 22 -6.60 7.75 14.58
N THR A 23 -7.83 8.24 14.40
CA THR A 23 -8.60 8.17 13.15
C THR A 23 -8.00 8.98 11.99
N GLN A 24 -7.25 10.04 12.30
CA GLN A 24 -6.73 10.96 11.29
C GLN A 24 -5.43 10.47 10.62
N ALA A 25 -4.61 9.69 11.35
CA ALA A 25 -3.39 9.10 10.79
C ALA A 25 -3.70 7.94 9.84
N GLN A 26 -4.72 7.13 10.15
CA GLN A 26 -5.11 5.98 9.33
C GLN A 26 -5.61 6.41 7.94
N SER A 27 -6.51 7.41 7.89
CA SER A 27 -7.01 7.93 6.60
C SER A 27 -5.89 8.51 5.71
N SER A 28 -4.80 8.99 6.32
CA SER A 28 -3.63 9.46 5.59
C SER A 28 -2.81 8.32 4.97
N LEU A 29 -2.66 7.19 5.67
CA LEU A 29 -1.94 6.02 5.17
C LEU A 29 -2.75 5.26 4.10
N ASP A 30 -4.07 5.23 4.23
CA ASP A 30 -4.95 4.65 3.20
C ASP A 30 -4.79 5.39 1.87
N ARG A 31 -4.71 6.73 1.93
CA ARG A 31 -4.43 7.55 0.76
C ARG A 31 -3.04 7.28 0.19
N GLN A 32 -2.01 7.18 1.04
CA GLN A 32 -0.65 6.86 0.59
C GLN A 32 -0.58 5.47 -0.07
N ALA A 33 -1.25 4.45 0.48
CA ALA A 33 -1.32 3.12 -0.11
C ALA A 33 -1.96 3.17 -1.52
N LYS A 34 -3.03 3.95 -1.68
CA LYS A 34 -3.66 4.21 -3.00
C LYS A 34 -2.71 4.92 -3.96
N GLU A 35 -1.97 5.92 -3.49
CA GLU A 35 -0.99 6.64 -4.31
C GLU A 35 0.18 5.74 -4.76
N VAL A 36 0.69 4.89 -3.85
CA VAL A 36 1.72 3.91 -4.18
C VAL A 36 1.21 2.93 -5.23
N ALA A 37 0.02 2.35 -5.03
CA ALA A 37 -0.57 1.44 -6.00
C ALA A 37 -0.76 2.10 -7.37
N ALA A 38 -1.27 3.33 -7.41
CA ALA A 38 -1.46 4.09 -8.63
C ALA A 38 -0.14 4.32 -9.40
N ARG A 39 0.97 4.54 -8.70
CA ARG A 39 2.30 4.69 -9.31
C ARG A 39 2.90 3.38 -9.83
N LEU A 40 2.49 2.25 -9.26
CA LEU A 40 2.96 0.93 -9.69
C LEU A 40 2.20 0.43 -10.93
N ILE A 41 0.92 0.80 -11.07
CA ILE A 41 0.08 0.38 -12.19
C ILE A 41 0.54 1.03 -13.49
N GLY A 42 0.60 0.23 -14.56
CA GLY A 42 0.98 0.66 -15.90
C GLY A 42 2.13 -0.13 -16.48
N VAL A 43 2.66 0.37 -17.60
CA VAL A 43 3.84 -0.15 -18.29
C VAL A 43 5.02 0.75 -17.93
N MET A 44 6.11 0.14 -17.49
CA MET A 44 7.41 0.78 -17.26
C MET A 44 8.48 -0.01 -18.00
N ASP A 45 9.53 0.65 -18.46
CA ASP A 45 10.68 -0.02 -19.05
C ASP A 45 12.01 0.64 -18.69
N THR A 46 13.10 -0.09 -18.93
CA THR A 46 14.47 0.38 -18.72
C THR A 46 15.16 0.77 -20.02
N SER A 47 14.41 1.05 -21.10
CA SER A 47 14.96 1.29 -22.44
C SER A 47 15.98 2.42 -22.47
N ALA A 48 15.70 3.55 -21.81
CA ALA A 48 16.64 4.67 -21.71
C ALA A 48 17.94 4.29 -20.99
N GLN A 49 17.86 3.43 -19.96
CA GLN A 49 19.04 2.93 -19.25
C GLN A 49 19.85 1.96 -20.12
N ALA A 50 19.20 1.06 -20.84
CA ALA A 50 19.84 0.12 -21.75
C ALA A 50 20.50 0.83 -22.94
N ALA A 51 19.86 1.90 -23.46
CA ALA A 51 20.43 2.73 -24.52
C ALA A 51 21.68 3.49 -24.06
N ALA A 52 21.70 3.97 -22.81
CA ALA A 52 22.84 4.67 -22.23
C ALA A 52 23.97 3.73 -21.78
N ASN A 53 23.67 2.46 -21.47
CA ASN A 53 24.63 1.45 -21.05
C ASN A 53 24.27 0.07 -21.65
N PRO A 54 24.96 -0.38 -22.71
CA PRO A 54 24.69 -1.65 -23.37
C PRO A 54 24.84 -2.90 -22.48
N ASP A 55 25.52 -2.81 -21.33
CA ASP A 55 25.62 -3.91 -20.36
C ASP A 55 24.39 -4.03 -19.45
N ARG A 56 23.33 -3.24 -19.71
CA ARG A 56 22.05 -3.28 -18.98
C ARG A 56 20.95 -3.81 -19.91
N PHE A 57 20.16 -4.74 -19.39
CA PHE A 57 19.02 -5.28 -20.11
C PHE A 57 17.91 -4.25 -20.22
N ASP A 58 17.28 -4.20 -21.40
CA ASP A 58 15.99 -3.55 -21.60
C ASP A 58 14.87 -4.50 -21.12
N VAL A 59 14.27 -4.14 -20.00
CA VAL A 59 13.22 -4.90 -19.33
C VAL A 59 11.95 -4.07 -19.34
N ARG A 60 10.84 -4.69 -19.76
CA ARG A 60 9.50 -4.14 -19.58
C ARG A 60 8.85 -4.77 -18.35
N MET A 61 8.36 -3.91 -17.47
CA MET A 61 7.54 -4.27 -16.33
C MET A 61 6.12 -3.77 -16.56
N THR A 62 5.15 -4.67 -16.52
CA THR A 62 3.74 -4.29 -16.68
C THR A 62 2.99 -4.70 -15.41
N THR A 63 2.18 -3.80 -14.88
CA THR A 63 1.43 -4.01 -13.63
C THR A 63 -0.01 -3.58 -13.82
N CYS A 64 -0.97 -4.37 -13.33
CA CYS A 64 -2.39 -4.05 -13.33
C CYS A 64 -3.02 -4.29 -11.96
N ALA A 65 -4.12 -3.60 -11.68
CA ALA A 65 -4.94 -3.90 -10.50
C ALA A 65 -5.74 -5.18 -10.74
N ILE A 66 -5.85 -6.01 -9.69
CA ILE A 66 -6.67 -7.22 -9.71
C ILE A 66 -7.65 -7.22 -8.54
N ASN A 67 -8.80 -7.85 -8.74
CA ASN A 67 -9.78 -8.07 -7.68
C ASN A 67 -9.64 -9.49 -7.15
N ILE A 68 -9.59 -9.62 -5.83
CA ILE A 68 -9.54 -10.90 -5.13
C ILE A 68 -10.80 -11.05 -4.28
N GLU A 69 -11.58 -12.09 -4.55
CA GLU A 69 -12.74 -12.46 -3.74
C GLU A 69 -12.30 -12.99 -2.37
N GLY A 70 -13.11 -12.75 -1.33
CA GLY A 70 -12.81 -13.26 0.02
C GLY A 70 -11.61 -12.59 0.70
N ARG A 71 -11.22 -11.39 0.27
CA ARG A 71 -10.11 -10.65 0.86
C ARG A 71 -10.29 -10.40 2.36
N SER A 72 -9.24 -10.67 3.12
CA SER A 72 -9.20 -10.51 4.58
C SER A 72 -8.99 -9.05 5.01
N SER A 73 -8.44 -8.22 4.12
CA SER A 73 -8.17 -6.80 4.36
C SER A 73 -8.95 -5.96 3.35
N PRO A 74 -9.98 -5.21 3.77
CA PRO A 74 -10.81 -4.43 2.85
C PRO A 74 -10.05 -3.25 2.21
N ASP A 75 -9.04 -2.73 2.90
CA ASP A 75 -8.23 -1.58 2.47
C ASP A 75 -6.98 -1.97 1.67
N ALA A 76 -6.73 -3.28 1.52
CA ALA A 76 -5.64 -3.78 0.70
C ALA A 76 -5.97 -3.66 -0.80
N ILE A 77 -4.99 -3.19 -1.56
CA ILE A 77 -5.01 -3.09 -3.01
C ILE A 77 -4.13 -4.21 -3.56
N TYR A 78 -4.71 -5.03 -4.43
CA TYR A 78 -4.01 -6.16 -5.03
C TYR A 78 -3.61 -5.83 -6.45
N LEU A 79 -2.35 -6.10 -6.78
CA LEU A 79 -1.80 -5.89 -8.11
C LEU A 79 -1.27 -7.22 -8.64
N TYR A 80 -1.29 -7.36 -9.95
CA TYR A 80 -0.51 -8.36 -10.64
C TYR A 80 0.57 -7.66 -11.46
N GLN A 81 1.79 -8.19 -11.43
CA GLN A 81 2.95 -7.59 -12.08
C GLN A 81 3.76 -8.66 -12.80
N GLU A 82 4.17 -8.35 -14.03
CA GLU A 82 5.15 -9.12 -14.79
C GLU A 82 6.36 -8.31 -15.19
N GLN A 83 7.47 -9.01 -15.41
CA GLN A 83 8.69 -8.51 -16.02
C GLN A 83 9.16 -9.47 -17.11
N ALA A 84 9.48 -8.91 -18.27
CA ALA A 84 10.03 -9.62 -19.43
C ALA A 84 11.14 -8.78 -20.06
N LEU A 85 12.04 -9.43 -20.82
CA LEU A 85 12.89 -8.67 -21.73
C LEU A 85 12.01 -7.97 -22.76
N SER A 86 12.33 -6.73 -23.14
CA SER A 86 11.54 -5.98 -24.12
C SER A 86 11.46 -6.67 -25.49
N SER A 87 12.43 -7.54 -25.82
CA SER A 87 12.43 -8.40 -27.02
C SER A 87 11.61 -9.69 -26.89
N GLU A 88 11.19 -10.08 -25.68
CA GLU A 88 10.53 -11.36 -25.40
C GLU A 88 9.32 -11.19 -24.45
N LEU A 89 8.44 -10.25 -24.76
CA LEU A 89 7.29 -9.90 -23.90
C LEU A 89 6.35 -11.09 -23.60
N ALA A 90 6.25 -12.06 -24.51
CA ALA A 90 5.45 -13.27 -24.31
C ALA A 90 6.08 -14.31 -23.37
N LYS A 91 7.30 -14.07 -22.87
CA LYS A 91 8.04 -14.97 -21.96
C LYS A 91 8.49 -14.21 -20.71
N PRO A 92 7.55 -13.77 -19.85
CA PRO A 92 7.91 -13.11 -18.61
C PRO A 92 8.74 -14.03 -17.73
N TYR A 93 9.94 -13.59 -17.35
CA TYR A 93 10.82 -14.35 -16.46
C TYR A 93 10.44 -14.16 -14.99
N ARG A 94 9.63 -13.14 -14.67
CA ARG A 94 9.14 -12.88 -13.31
C ARG A 94 7.70 -12.43 -13.33
N GLN A 95 6.86 -13.12 -12.55
CA GLN A 95 5.47 -12.72 -12.29
C GLN A 95 5.20 -12.69 -10.79
N ARG A 96 4.47 -11.69 -10.29
CA ARG A 96 4.14 -11.52 -8.85
C ARG A 96 2.73 -11.00 -8.66
N PHE A 97 2.07 -11.47 -7.61
CA PHE A 97 0.96 -10.75 -6.99
C PHE A 97 1.52 -9.84 -5.92
N LEU A 98 1.08 -8.58 -5.89
CA LEU A 98 1.44 -7.62 -4.86
C LEU A 98 0.22 -7.29 -4.03
N GLN A 99 0.40 -7.13 -2.73
CA GLN A 99 -0.59 -6.54 -1.82
C GLN A 99 -0.01 -5.25 -1.26
N ILE A 100 -0.65 -4.13 -1.58
CA ILE A 100 -0.32 -2.81 -1.07
C ILE A 100 -1.35 -2.43 -0.02
N SER A 101 -0.92 -2.15 1.20
CA SER A 101 -1.83 -1.82 2.31
C SER A 101 -1.18 -0.86 3.31
N PRO A 102 -1.97 -0.06 4.06
CA PRO A 102 -1.45 0.60 5.25
C PRO A 102 -0.91 -0.44 6.24
N SER A 103 0.17 -0.13 6.95
CA SER A 103 0.60 -0.92 8.10
C SER A 103 -0.29 -0.65 9.29
N VAL A 104 -0.76 -1.70 9.97
CA VAL A 104 -1.49 -1.57 11.25
C VAL A 104 -0.55 -1.34 12.44
N TYR A 105 0.75 -1.53 12.25
CA TYR A 105 1.76 -1.46 13.31
C TYR A 105 2.70 -0.25 13.22
N SER A 106 2.71 0.44 12.06
CA SER A 106 3.67 1.51 11.78
C SER A 106 3.07 2.57 10.86
N GLN A 107 3.68 3.75 10.80
CA GLN A 107 3.31 4.83 9.87
C GLN A 107 3.93 4.60 8.48
N THR A 108 3.67 3.44 7.88
CA THR A 108 4.26 3.03 6.60
C THR A 108 3.25 2.31 5.71
N VAL A 109 3.48 2.34 4.39
CA VAL A 109 2.79 1.46 3.44
C VAL A 109 3.54 0.13 3.36
N LEU A 110 2.83 -0.99 3.51
CA LEU A 110 3.35 -2.33 3.32
C LEU A 110 3.16 -2.78 1.88
N SER A 111 4.15 -3.49 1.35
CA SER A 111 4.11 -4.16 0.05
C SER A 111 4.50 -5.62 0.23
N LEU A 112 3.52 -6.51 0.28
CA LEU A 112 3.75 -7.95 0.29
C LEU A 112 3.78 -8.47 -1.15
N SER A 113 4.64 -9.44 -1.43
CA SER A 113 4.82 -10.03 -2.76
C SER A 113 4.67 -11.55 -2.69
N PHE A 114 3.78 -12.08 -3.53
CA PHE A 114 3.47 -13.51 -3.61
C PHE A 114 3.82 -14.05 -5.00
N ARG A 115 4.38 -15.26 -5.04
CA ARG A 115 4.64 -15.97 -6.29
C ARG A 115 3.36 -16.69 -6.73
N PRO A 116 2.94 -16.57 -7.99
CA PRO A 116 1.87 -17.41 -8.52
C PRO A 116 2.21 -18.90 -8.42
N ALA A 117 1.22 -19.73 -8.07
CA ALA A 117 1.43 -21.18 -7.99
C ALA A 117 1.67 -21.81 -9.38
N ARG A 118 1.06 -21.24 -10.42
CA ARG A 118 1.14 -21.67 -11.83
C ARG A 118 1.32 -20.46 -12.73
N PRO A 119 2.51 -19.81 -12.71
CA PRO A 119 2.76 -18.59 -13.48
C PRO A 119 2.58 -18.79 -14.99
N GLU A 120 2.86 -19.99 -15.50
CA GLU A 120 2.70 -20.36 -16.90
C GLU A 120 1.25 -20.35 -17.39
N LYS A 121 0.27 -20.33 -16.48
CA LYS A 121 -1.17 -20.29 -16.82
C LYS A 121 -1.77 -18.91 -16.73
N ILE A 122 -1.01 -17.93 -16.29
CA ILE A 122 -1.47 -16.54 -16.23
C ILE A 122 -1.06 -15.92 -17.55
N HIS A 123 -2.02 -15.84 -18.47
CA HIS A 123 -1.87 -15.13 -19.73
C HIS A 123 -2.72 -13.88 -19.63
N TRP A 124 -2.07 -12.75 -19.38
CA TRP A 124 -2.67 -11.45 -19.55
C TRP A 124 -1.93 -10.76 -20.69
N ALA A 125 -2.68 -10.01 -21.50
CA ALA A 125 -2.14 -9.40 -22.70
C ALA A 125 -1.13 -8.31 -22.33
N VAL A 126 0.11 -8.50 -22.76
CA VAL A 126 0.99 -7.39 -23.14
C VAL A 126 0.59 -6.93 -24.54
#